data_AF-A0A834Z3A5-F1
#
_entry.id   AF-A0A834Z3A5-F1
#
_cell.length_a   1.000
_cell.length_b   1.000
_cell.length_c   1.000
_cell.angle_alpha   90.00
_cell.angle_beta   90.00
_cell.angle_gamma   90.00
#
_symmetry.space_group_name_H-M   'P 1'
#
loop_
_entity.id
_entity.type
_entity.pdbx_description
1 polymer ?
#
loop_
_entity_poly.entity_id
_entity_poly.type
_entity_poly.pdbx_seq_one_letter_code
_entity_poly.pdbx_strand_id
1 'polypeptide(L)'
;MEGNTCKVNFSTLAEMVRYLDYMYKVGDNCTLCTHREDYNVADSNLQADLHSFNLNDSQMDAVLSSIETRGCNHKKSVKLIWGPPGTGKTKTVGSLLWAFLRMKCRTLTCAPTNIAIVEVTTRLLRLFRDSLQHESYGLGNIVLFGNGERMKIDDHDDLFDVFLDYRVDSVEECFAPLSGWKHHINLMISFLENPRKQYLWYLEGIRKKNV
;
A
#
# COMPACT_ATOMS: atom_id res chain seq x y z
N MET A 1 -37.72 -11.07 -14.91
CA MET A 1 -36.94 -10.12 -14.07
C MET A 1 -35.53 -10.12 -14.61
N GLU A 2 -35.29 -9.33 -15.64
CA GLU A 2 -34.00 -9.21 -16.31
C GLU A 2 -33.13 -8.22 -15.54
N GLY A 3 -31.93 -8.68 -15.16
CA GLY A 3 -30.94 -7.88 -14.46
C GLY A 3 -30.30 -6.87 -15.40
N ASN A 4 -30.53 -5.59 -15.12
CA ASN A 4 -29.85 -4.49 -15.79
C ASN A 4 -28.36 -4.54 -15.48
N THR A 5 -27.60 -5.07 -16.43
CA THR A 5 -26.16 -4.86 -16.52
C THR A 5 -25.93 -3.42 -16.94
N CYS A 6 -25.44 -2.58 -16.02
CA CYS A 6 -24.92 -1.25 -16.37
C CYS A 6 -23.68 -1.43 -17.25
N LYS A 7 -23.89 -1.48 -18.56
CA LYS A 7 -22.84 -1.26 -19.56
C LYS A 7 -22.48 0.22 -19.50
N VAL A 8 -21.28 0.53 -19.01
CA VAL A 8 -20.74 1.89 -19.10
C VAL A 8 -20.50 2.19 -20.58
N ASN A 9 -21.26 3.12 -21.12
CA ASN A 9 -21.19 3.55 -22.52
C ASN A 9 -20.01 4.52 -22.68
N PHE A 10 -19.22 4.43 -23.74
CA PHE A 10 -18.01 5.27 -23.91
C PHE A 10 -18.30 6.78 -24.01
N SER A 11 -19.57 7.18 -24.18
CA SER A 11 -20.04 8.57 -24.14
C SER A 11 -19.98 9.22 -22.74
N THR A 12 -20.05 8.47 -21.64
CA THR A 12 -20.09 9.04 -20.28
C THR A 12 -18.73 9.50 -19.74
N LEU A 13 -17.62 8.99 -20.28
CA LEU A 13 -16.28 9.39 -19.83
C LEU A 13 -15.96 10.83 -20.25
N ALA A 14 -16.37 11.24 -21.45
CA ALA A 14 -16.23 12.62 -21.91
C ALA A 14 -17.09 13.59 -21.10
N GLU A 15 -18.30 13.18 -20.71
CA GLU A 15 -19.19 13.98 -19.86
C GLU A 15 -18.69 14.09 -18.42
N MET A 16 -18.14 13.00 -17.87
CA MET A 16 -17.52 12.99 -16.55
C MET A 16 -16.25 13.86 -16.52
N VAL A 17 -15.43 13.81 -17.57
CA VAL A 17 -14.27 14.71 -17.73
C VAL A 17 -14.72 16.16 -17.85
N ARG A 18 -15.75 16.48 -18.65
CA ARG A 18 -16.31 17.84 -18.75
C ARG A 18 -16.91 18.33 -17.43
N TYR A 19 -17.59 17.47 -16.69
CA TYR A 19 -18.17 17.80 -15.38
C TYR A 19 -17.09 18.05 -14.33
N LEU A 20 -16.02 17.24 -14.34
CA LEU A 20 -14.87 17.45 -13.47
C LEU A 20 -14.10 18.72 -13.85
N ASP A 21 -13.94 19.02 -15.14
CA ASP A 21 -13.33 20.25 -15.67
C ASP A 21 -14.13 21.51 -15.31
N TYR A 22 -15.46 21.42 -15.31
CA TYR A 22 -16.36 22.49 -14.89
C TYR A 22 -16.30 22.77 -13.37
N MET A 23 -16.16 21.73 -12.54
CA MET A 23 -16.19 21.85 -11.07
C MET A 23 -14.80 22.08 -10.45
N TYR A 24 -13.75 21.62 -11.11
CA TYR A 24 -12.35 21.75 -10.71
C TYR A 24 -11.57 22.13 -11.96
N LYS A 25 -10.90 23.29 -11.98
CA LYS A 25 -9.99 23.64 -13.08
C LYS A 25 -8.96 22.52 -13.26
N VAL A 26 -9.15 21.67 -14.27
CA VAL A 26 -8.25 20.55 -14.57
C VAL A 26 -6.96 21.16 -15.10
N GLY A 27 -5.83 20.83 -14.47
CA GLY A 27 -4.52 21.04 -15.06
C GLY A 27 -3.93 22.46 -15.02
N ASP A 28 -4.60 23.49 -14.50
CA ASP A 28 -3.94 24.80 -14.36
C ASP A 28 -2.85 24.77 -13.28
N ASN A 29 -1.66 25.29 -13.57
CA ASN A 29 -0.64 25.52 -12.54
C ASN A 29 -1.12 26.57 -11.53
N CYS A 30 -0.72 26.45 -10.26
CA CYS A 30 -1.11 27.43 -9.25
C CYS A 30 -0.29 28.72 -9.42
N THR A 31 -0.95 29.82 -9.73
CA THR A 31 -0.31 31.15 -9.87
C THR A 31 0.19 31.73 -8.53
N LEU A 32 -0.29 31.19 -7.40
CA LEU A 32 0.12 31.59 -6.04
C LEU A 32 1.27 30.74 -5.49
N CYS A 33 1.56 29.60 -6.11
CA CYS A 33 2.76 28.85 -5.79
C CYS A 33 3.93 29.55 -6.49
N THR A 34 4.61 30.45 -5.79
CA THR A 34 6.02 30.74 -6.09
C THR A 34 6.77 29.42 -5.95
N HIS A 35 7.66 29.08 -6.89
CA HIS A 35 8.50 27.88 -6.84
C HIS A 35 9.07 27.74 -5.43
N ARG A 36 8.46 26.89 -4.59
CA ARG A 36 8.80 26.78 -3.17
C ARG A 36 9.93 25.78 -3.06
N GLU A 37 11.09 26.30 -2.68
CA GLU A 37 12.35 25.57 -2.42
C GLU A 37 12.28 24.66 -1.17
N ASP A 38 11.12 24.51 -0.52
CA ASP A 38 10.96 23.76 0.74
C ASP A 38 10.86 22.23 0.59
N TYR A 39 10.84 21.68 -0.64
CA TYR A 39 10.80 20.22 -0.86
C TYR A 39 12.19 19.56 -0.98
N ASN A 40 13.26 20.36 -1.05
CA ASN A 40 14.56 19.94 -1.59
C ASN A 40 15.38 18.90 -0.80
N VAL A 41 15.08 18.61 0.47
CA VAL A 41 15.90 17.65 1.25
C VAL A 41 15.36 16.21 1.19
N ALA A 42 14.07 16.03 0.86
CA ALA A 42 13.45 14.72 0.63
C ALA A 42 13.43 14.31 -0.85
N ASP A 43 13.76 15.25 -1.76
CA ASP A 43 13.48 15.15 -3.20
C ASP A 43 14.55 14.40 -3.99
N SER A 44 15.84 14.53 -3.63
CA SER A 44 16.93 13.89 -4.38
C SER A 44 16.88 12.36 -4.33
N ASN A 45 16.61 11.79 -3.16
CA ASN A 45 16.45 10.35 -2.99
C ASN A 45 15.15 9.85 -3.63
N LEU A 46 14.06 10.62 -3.55
CA LEU A 46 12.79 10.26 -4.17
C LEU A 46 12.91 10.19 -5.70
N GLN A 47 13.53 11.20 -6.31
CA GLN A 47 13.72 11.25 -7.75
C GLN A 47 14.69 10.14 -8.22
N ALA A 48 15.79 9.91 -7.51
CA ALA A 48 16.71 8.81 -7.80
C ALA A 48 16.03 7.44 -7.76
N ASP A 49 15.22 7.19 -6.73
CA ASP A 49 14.43 5.96 -6.60
C ASP A 49 13.40 5.85 -7.73
N LEU A 50 12.69 6.94 -8.09
CA LEU A 50 11.75 6.94 -9.21
C LEU A 50 12.43 6.63 -10.54
N HIS A 51 13.65 7.13 -10.77
CA HIS A 51 14.44 6.79 -11.96
C HIS A 51 14.78 5.29 -12.03
N SER A 52 14.93 4.61 -10.89
CA SER A 52 15.17 3.16 -10.84
C SER A 52 13.98 2.32 -11.33
N PHE A 53 12.77 2.89 -11.38
CA PHE A 53 11.56 2.18 -11.78
C PHE A 53 11.41 1.99 -13.29
N ASN A 54 12.36 2.46 -14.10
CA ASN A 54 12.36 2.36 -15.56
C ASN A 54 11.07 2.93 -16.18
N LEU A 55 10.60 4.07 -15.67
CA LEU A 55 9.48 4.80 -16.28
C LEU A 55 9.97 5.48 -17.57
N ASN A 56 9.12 5.54 -18.60
CA ASN A 56 9.40 6.40 -19.75
C ASN A 56 9.08 7.87 -19.39
N ASP A 57 9.49 8.81 -20.25
CA ASP A 57 9.35 10.24 -20.01
C ASP A 57 7.90 10.64 -19.70
N SER A 58 6.93 10.18 -20.50
CA SER A 58 5.51 10.51 -20.27
C SER A 58 4.95 9.98 -18.94
N GLN A 59 5.44 8.82 -18.48
CA GLN A 59 5.05 8.23 -17.22
C GLN A 59 5.72 8.97 -16.05
N MET A 60 6.99 9.35 -16.21
CA MET A 60 7.74 10.12 -15.23
C MET A 60 7.10 11.50 -15.04
N ASP A 61 6.79 12.21 -16.12
CA ASP A 61 6.12 13.51 -16.10
C ASP A 61 4.75 13.44 -15.42
N ALA A 62 3.98 12.37 -15.67
CA ALA A 62 2.71 12.14 -15.00
C ALA A 62 2.88 11.99 -13.47
N VAL A 63 3.93 11.29 -13.02
CA VAL A 63 4.23 11.11 -11.58
C VAL A 63 4.71 12.43 -10.97
N LEU A 64 5.74 13.06 -11.53
CA LEU A 64 6.34 14.29 -11.01
C LEU A 64 5.32 15.43 -10.94
N SER A 65 4.56 15.63 -12.02
CA SER A 65 3.55 16.68 -12.03
C SER A 65 2.43 16.42 -11.00
N SER A 66 2.11 15.15 -10.70
CA SER A 66 1.14 14.79 -9.66
C SER A 66 1.68 15.09 -8.26
N ILE A 67 2.97 14.86 -8.03
CA ILE A 67 3.68 15.20 -6.79
C ILE A 67 3.67 16.72 -6.56
N GLU A 68 4.03 17.50 -7.58
CA GLU A 68 4.01 18.97 -7.52
C GLU A 68 2.61 19.51 -7.18
N THR A 69 1.59 18.94 -7.82
CA THR A 69 0.21 19.35 -7.63
C THR A 69 -0.30 19.05 -6.22
N ARG A 70 0.16 17.97 -5.59
CA ARG A 70 -0.09 17.69 -4.18
C ARG A 70 0.55 18.75 -3.28
N GLY A 71 1.72 19.27 -3.64
CA GLY A 71 2.41 20.30 -2.84
C GLY A 71 1.68 21.65 -2.75
N CYS A 72 0.65 21.86 -3.58
CA CYS A 72 -0.17 23.07 -3.56
C CYS A 72 -1.32 22.97 -2.55
N ASN A 73 -1.25 23.75 -1.48
CA ASN A 73 -2.36 23.89 -0.51
C ASN A 73 -3.38 24.98 -0.88
N HIS A 74 -3.15 25.74 -1.95
CA HIS A 74 -4.01 26.87 -2.34
C HIS A 74 -5.30 26.44 -3.04
N LYS A 75 -5.32 25.26 -3.66
CA LYS A 75 -6.49 24.76 -4.38
C LYS A 75 -6.55 23.23 -4.38
N LYS A 76 -7.78 22.71 -4.38
CA LYS A 76 -8.03 21.29 -4.68
C LYS A 76 -7.82 21.06 -6.18
N SER A 77 -7.26 19.91 -6.54
CA SER A 77 -6.84 19.60 -7.91
C SER A 77 -7.33 18.22 -8.33
N VAL A 78 -7.58 18.08 -9.63
CA VAL A 78 -7.88 16.81 -10.28
C VAL A 78 -6.89 16.62 -11.41
N LYS A 79 -6.27 15.45 -11.47
CA LYS A 79 -5.39 15.06 -12.57
C LYS A 79 -5.93 13.83 -13.28
N LEU A 80 -5.94 13.91 -14.60
CA LEU A 80 -6.25 12.77 -15.47
C LEU A 80 -4.95 12.18 -16.01
N ILE A 81 -4.63 10.96 -15.61
CA ILE A 81 -3.58 10.16 -16.24
C ILE A 81 -4.27 9.22 -17.22
N TRP A 82 -3.97 9.36 -18.50
CA TRP A 82 -4.58 8.57 -19.56
C TRP A 82 -3.51 7.94 -20.47
N GLY A 83 -3.84 6.78 -21.05
CA GLY A 83 -3.00 6.15 -22.05
C GLY A 83 -3.70 4.94 -22.71
N PRO A 84 -3.36 4.61 -23.96
CA PRO A 84 -3.87 3.43 -24.67
C PRO A 84 -3.67 2.10 -23.91
N PRO A 85 -4.33 1.00 -24.32
CA PRO A 85 -4.03 -0.33 -23.79
C PRO A 85 -2.54 -0.68 -23.92
N GLY A 86 -1.96 -1.30 -22.90
CA GLY A 86 -0.54 -1.68 -22.90
C GLY A 86 0.47 -0.58 -22.55
N THR A 87 0.06 0.68 -22.34
CA THR A 87 1.01 1.79 -22.04
C THR A 87 1.49 1.88 -20.59
N GLY A 88 1.32 0.80 -19.81
CA GLY A 88 1.84 0.74 -18.44
C GLY A 88 1.14 1.65 -17.43
N LYS A 89 -0.14 2.01 -17.62
CA LYS A 89 -0.92 2.82 -16.66
C LYS A 89 -0.78 2.34 -15.21
N THR A 90 -0.92 1.03 -14.98
CA THR A 90 -0.77 0.45 -13.64
C THR A 90 0.64 0.60 -13.08
N LYS A 91 1.67 0.56 -13.94
CA LYS A 91 3.06 0.85 -13.55
C LYS A 91 3.19 2.29 -13.08
N THR A 92 2.65 3.25 -13.83
CA THR A 92 2.63 4.68 -13.47
C THR A 92 1.89 4.90 -12.14
N VAL A 93 0.71 4.30 -11.97
CA VAL A 93 -0.06 4.39 -10.72
C VAL A 93 0.72 3.80 -9.55
N GLY A 94 1.32 2.62 -9.71
CA GLY A 94 2.15 2.00 -8.66
C GLY A 94 3.32 2.90 -8.23
N SER A 95 4.03 3.51 -9.18
CA SER A 95 5.13 4.45 -8.90
C SER A 95 4.64 5.74 -8.22
N LEU A 96 3.48 6.27 -8.62
CA LEU A 96 2.87 7.42 -7.96
C LEU A 96 2.48 7.10 -6.51
N LEU A 97 1.85 5.94 -6.28
CA LEU A 97 1.49 5.49 -4.93
C LEU A 97 2.72 5.28 -4.05
N TRP A 98 3.79 4.71 -4.61
CA TRP A 98 5.06 4.57 -3.91
C TRP A 98 5.62 5.94 -3.51
N ALA A 99 5.63 6.91 -4.43
CA ALA A 99 6.11 8.25 -4.12
C ALA A 99 5.26 8.91 -3.02
N PHE A 100 3.94 8.80 -3.11
CA PHE A 100 3.03 9.28 -2.08
C PHE A 100 3.27 8.61 -0.73
N LEU A 101 3.53 7.31 -0.70
CA LEU A 101 3.87 6.58 0.53
C LEU A 101 5.17 7.10 1.15
N ARG A 102 6.23 7.29 0.35
CA ARG A 102 7.54 7.83 0.80
C ARG A 102 7.40 9.24 1.37
N MET A 103 6.55 10.06 0.76
CA MET A 103 6.24 11.39 1.24
C MET A 103 5.15 11.42 2.34
N LYS A 104 4.84 10.27 2.95
CA LYS A 104 3.87 10.09 4.05
C LYS A 104 2.48 10.67 3.76
N CYS A 105 2.01 10.55 2.52
CA CYS A 105 0.63 10.91 2.16
C CYS A 105 -0.35 9.88 2.70
N ARG A 106 -1.46 10.36 3.25
CA ARG A 106 -2.66 9.53 3.38
C ARG A 106 -3.32 9.42 2.00
N THR A 107 -3.22 8.26 1.38
CA THR A 107 -3.72 8.03 0.02
C THR A 107 -4.79 6.95 0.04
N LEU A 108 -5.95 7.22 -0.57
CA LEU A 108 -6.98 6.22 -0.83
C LEU A 108 -6.91 5.85 -2.32
N THR A 109 -6.73 4.56 -2.60
CA THR A 109 -6.72 4.03 -3.97
C THR A 109 -7.97 3.18 -4.17
N CYS A 110 -8.68 3.41 -5.27
CA CYS A 110 -9.85 2.64 -5.64
C CYS A 110 -9.73 2.18 -7.10
N ALA A 111 -10.29 1.01 -7.41
CA ALA A 111 -10.41 0.51 -8.76
C ALA A 111 -11.79 -0.15 -8.95
N PRO A 112 -12.31 -0.23 -10.19
CA PRO A 112 -13.66 -0.75 -10.44
C PRO A 112 -13.79 -2.27 -10.27
N THR A 113 -12.67 -3.02 -10.21
CA THR A 113 -12.67 -4.47 -10.05
C THR A 113 -11.66 -4.92 -9.01
N ASN A 114 -11.95 -6.02 -8.33
CA ASN A 114 -11.05 -6.62 -7.34
C ASN A 114 -9.68 -6.99 -7.93
N ILE A 115 -9.66 -7.52 -9.15
CA ILE A 115 -8.43 -7.87 -9.87
C ILE A 115 -7.56 -6.62 -10.09
N ALA A 116 -8.16 -5.48 -10.44
CA ALA A 116 -7.42 -4.23 -10.60
C ALA A 116 -6.87 -3.69 -9.27
N ILE A 117 -7.60 -3.87 -8.16
CA ILE A 117 -7.11 -3.50 -6.83
C ILE A 117 -5.90 -4.35 -6.47
N VAL A 118 -6.02 -5.68 -6.60
CA VAL A 118 -4.94 -6.64 -6.33
C VAL A 118 -3.71 -6.34 -7.17
N GLU A 119 -3.86 -6.14 -8.48
CA GLU A 119 -2.73 -5.83 -9.38
C GLU A 119 -2.01 -4.53 -8.97
N VAL A 120 -2.76 -3.47 -8.64
CA VAL A 120 -2.17 -2.20 -8.18
C VAL A 120 -1.44 -2.39 -6.86
N THR A 121 -2.02 -3.12 -5.90
CA THR A 121 -1.41 -3.39 -4.61
C THR A 121 -0.14 -4.22 -4.76
N THR A 122 -0.18 -5.35 -5.48
CA THR A 122 1.00 -6.17 -5.78
C THR A 122 2.10 -5.35 -6.48
N ARG A 123 1.73 -4.47 -7.41
CA ARG A 123 2.70 -3.59 -8.09
C ARG A 123 3.37 -2.62 -7.11
N LEU A 124 2.61 -2.01 -6.20
CA LEU A 124 3.13 -1.14 -5.16
C LEU A 124 4.07 -1.90 -4.21
N LEU A 125 3.68 -3.11 -3.77
CA LEU A 125 4.50 -3.93 -2.89
C LEU A 125 5.84 -4.32 -3.51
N ARG A 126 5.85 -4.66 -4.80
CA ARG A 126 7.09 -4.92 -5.54
C ARG A 126 8.03 -3.72 -5.52
N LEU A 127 7.52 -2.54 -5.92
CA LEU A 127 8.32 -1.30 -5.91
C LEU A 127 8.83 -0.96 -4.51
N PHE A 128 8.01 -1.17 -3.49
CA PHE A 128 8.39 -0.90 -2.11
C PHE A 128 9.48 -1.85 -1.62
N ARG A 129 9.36 -3.16 -1.88
CA ARG A 129 10.36 -4.17 -1.52
C ARG A 129 11.68 -3.93 -2.27
N ASP A 130 11.62 -3.61 -3.56
CA ASP A 130 12.81 -3.34 -4.37
C ASP A 130 13.55 -2.06 -3.90
N SER A 131 12.82 -1.10 -3.33
CA SER A 131 13.41 0.15 -2.78
C SER A 131 14.01 0.01 -1.38
N LEU A 132 13.70 -1.07 -0.65
CA LEU A 132 14.18 -1.28 0.71
C LEU A 132 15.45 -2.14 0.69
N GLN A 133 16.61 -1.49 0.74
CA GLN A 133 17.88 -2.23 0.76
C GLN A 133 18.05 -3.09 2.03
N HIS A 134 17.41 -2.80 3.18
CA HIS A 134 17.65 -3.58 4.42
C HIS A 134 16.55 -3.62 5.51
N GLU A 135 15.29 -3.21 5.28
CA GLU A 135 14.27 -3.26 6.35
C GLU A 135 13.02 -4.06 5.95
N SER A 136 12.82 -5.23 6.57
CA SER A 136 11.60 -6.05 6.44
C SER A 136 10.37 -5.46 7.15
N TYR A 137 10.56 -4.45 8.01
CA TYR A 137 9.52 -3.83 8.82
C TYR A 137 9.00 -2.53 8.20
N GLY A 138 8.38 -2.60 7.02
CA GLY A 138 7.95 -1.41 6.27
C GLY A 138 6.49 -1.38 5.79
N LEU A 139 5.79 -2.51 5.78
CA LEU A 139 4.48 -2.63 5.13
C LEU A 139 3.31 -2.12 5.99
N GLY A 140 3.54 -1.76 7.25
CA GLY A 140 2.48 -1.32 8.18
C GLY A 140 1.66 -0.11 7.71
N ASN A 141 2.25 0.72 6.84
CA ASN A 141 1.58 1.91 6.28
C ASN A 141 0.73 1.63 5.03
N ILE A 142 0.69 0.38 4.56
CA ILE A 142 -0.15 -0.07 3.45
C ILE A 142 -1.21 -1.00 4.02
N VAL A 143 -2.48 -0.77 3.68
CA VAL A 143 -3.61 -1.63 4.05
C VAL A 143 -4.42 -1.93 2.81
N LEU A 144 -4.66 -3.21 2.56
CA LEU A 144 -5.60 -3.72 1.58
C LEU A 144 -6.87 -4.16 2.33
N PHE A 145 -8.02 -3.68 1.89
CA PHE A 145 -9.31 -3.98 2.53
C PHE A 145 -10.35 -4.40 1.50
N GLY A 146 -11.12 -5.43 1.82
CA GLY A 146 -12.18 -5.96 0.98
C GLY A 146 -12.55 -7.39 1.36
N ASN A 147 -13.40 -8.03 0.56
CA ASN A 147 -13.79 -9.42 0.80
C ASN A 147 -12.71 -10.37 0.27
N GLY A 148 -12.05 -11.12 1.16
CA GLY A 148 -10.92 -12.00 0.85
C GLY A 148 -11.22 -13.02 -0.25
N GLU A 149 -12.37 -13.71 -0.17
CA GLU A 149 -12.79 -14.72 -1.16
C GLU A 149 -12.95 -14.13 -2.57
N ARG A 150 -13.65 -12.99 -2.70
CA ARG A 150 -13.88 -12.33 -4.01
C ARG A 150 -12.63 -11.68 -4.57
N MET A 151 -11.68 -11.35 -3.71
CA MET A 151 -10.36 -10.84 -4.11
C MET A 151 -9.36 -11.97 -4.35
N LYS A 152 -9.72 -13.21 -4.01
CA LYS A 152 -8.86 -14.40 -4.06
C LYS A 152 -7.55 -14.19 -3.33
N ILE A 153 -7.62 -13.61 -2.13
CA ILE A 153 -6.41 -13.26 -1.38
C ILE A 153 -5.56 -14.51 -1.10
N ASP A 154 -6.17 -15.66 -0.82
CA ASP A 154 -5.45 -16.92 -0.57
C ASP A 154 -4.58 -17.38 -1.77
N ASP A 155 -4.82 -16.88 -2.99
CA ASP A 155 -3.97 -17.16 -4.17
C ASP A 155 -2.72 -16.22 -4.24
N HIS A 156 -2.58 -15.30 -3.29
CA HIS A 156 -1.62 -14.20 -3.30
C HIS A 156 -0.91 -14.04 -1.93
N ASP A 157 0.00 -14.96 -1.61
CA ASP A 157 0.79 -14.95 -0.37
C ASP A 157 1.47 -13.60 -0.09
N ASP A 158 1.87 -12.86 -1.14
CA ASP A 158 2.54 -11.57 -1.01
C ASP A 158 1.65 -10.46 -0.43
N LEU A 159 0.33 -10.67 -0.40
CA LEU A 159 -0.66 -9.73 0.12
C LEU A 159 -1.02 -9.96 1.58
N PHE A 160 -0.62 -11.09 2.17
CA PHE A 160 -1.03 -11.44 3.54
C PHE A 160 -0.58 -10.39 4.55
N ASP A 161 0.63 -9.86 4.36
CA ASP A 161 1.21 -8.82 5.19
C ASP A 161 0.45 -7.49 5.14
N VAL A 162 -0.40 -7.25 4.14
CA VAL A 162 -1.13 -5.97 3.96
C VAL A 162 -2.64 -6.10 4.00
N PHE A 163 -3.18 -7.31 3.87
CA PHE A 163 -4.61 -7.52 3.96
C PHE A 163 -5.10 -7.35 5.40
N LEU A 164 -6.16 -6.55 5.57
CA LEU A 164 -6.61 -6.13 6.89
C LEU A 164 -7.02 -7.31 7.77
N ASP A 165 -7.78 -8.26 7.24
CA ASP A 165 -8.36 -9.33 8.06
C ASP A 165 -7.26 -10.23 8.64
N TYR A 166 -6.26 -10.63 7.83
CA TYR A 166 -5.13 -11.40 8.37
C TYR A 166 -4.30 -10.61 9.40
N ARG A 167 -4.19 -9.29 9.27
CA ARG A 167 -3.55 -8.47 10.30
C ARG A 167 -4.34 -8.48 11.59
N VAL A 168 -5.67 -8.44 11.51
CA VAL A 168 -6.55 -8.55 12.67
C VAL A 168 -6.38 -9.91 13.32
N ASP A 169 -6.41 -11.00 12.56
CA ASP A 169 -6.21 -12.36 13.05
C ASP A 169 -4.84 -12.51 13.73
N SER A 170 -3.78 -12.02 13.08
CA SER A 170 -2.42 -12.03 13.63
C SER A 170 -2.34 -11.28 14.97
N VAL A 171 -3.03 -10.14 15.08
CA VAL A 171 -3.07 -9.34 16.30
C VAL A 171 -3.91 -10.04 17.38
N GLU A 172 -5.01 -10.68 17.02
CA GLU A 172 -5.84 -11.46 17.95
C GLU A 172 -5.05 -12.61 18.59
N GLU A 173 -4.27 -13.34 17.80
CA GLU A 173 -3.38 -14.40 18.30
C GLU A 173 -2.35 -13.87 19.31
N CYS A 174 -1.82 -12.66 19.07
CA CYS A 174 -0.90 -12.01 20.00
C CYS A 174 -1.53 -11.73 21.38
N PHE A 175 -2.86 -11.65 21.46
CA PHE A 175 -3.60 -11.41 22.71
C PHE A 175 -4.17 -12.70 23.35
N ALA A 176 -3.95 -13.87 22.75
CA ALA A 176 -4.45 -15.13 23.29
C ALA A 176 -3.94 -15.39 24.74
N PRO A 177 -4.78 -15.77 25.71
CA PRO A 177 -4.36 -15.90 27.10
C PRO A 177 -3.25 -16.93 27.36
N LEU A 178 -3.22 -18.00 26.56
CA LEU A 178 -2.33 -19.16 26.75
C LEU A 178 -1.24 -19.29 25.68
N SER A 179 -1.31 -18.50 24.60
CA SER A 179 -0.37 -18.55 23.48
C SER A 179 0.00 -17.16 22.96
N GLY A 180 -0.55 -16.09 23.54
CA GLY A 180 -0.25 -14.72 23.15
C GLY A 180 1.05 -14.21 23.76
N TRP A 181 1.38 -12.96 23.47
CA TRP A 181 2.63 -12.32 23.87
C TRP A 181 2.79 -12.25 25.38
N LYS A 182 1.72 -11.92 26.12
CA LYS A 182 1.77 -11.89 27.59
C LYS A 182 2.16 -13.24 28.18
N HIS A 183 1.62 -14.33 27.62
CA HIS A 183 1.97 -15.68 28.05
C HIS A 183 3.46 -15.97 27.79
N HIS A 184 3.92 -15.73 26.57
CA HIS A 184 5.31 -15.95 26.18
C HIS A 184 6.32 -15.10 26.96
N ILE A 185 6.01 -13.82 27.20
CA ILE A 185 6.83 -12.93 28.03
C ILE A 185 6.92 -13.47 29.46
N ASN A 186 5.80 -13.93 30.04
CA ASN A 186 5.82 -14.52 31.39
C ASN A 186 6.62 -15.82 31.44
N LEU A 187 6.53 -16.67 30.41
CA LEU A 187 7.37 -17.86 30.30
C LEU A 187 8.85 -17.50 30.23
N MET A 188 9.21 -16.50 29.43
CA MET A 188 10.59 -16.01 29.32
C MET A 188 11.10 -15.43 30.65
N ILE A 189 10.28 -14.63 31.35
CA ILE A 189 10.63 -14.13 32.69
C ILE A 189 10.89 -15.30 33.63
N SER A 190 9.97 -16.27 33.70
CA SER A 190 10.12 -17.44 34.58
C SER A 190 11.34 -18.30 34.23
N PHE A 191 11.67 -18.42 32.94
CA PHE A 191 12.88 -19.08 32.46
C PHE A 191 14.15 -18.36 32.90
N LEU A 192 14.18 -17.03 32.80
CA LEU A 192 15.35 -16.24 33.19
C LEU A 192 15.51 -16.14 34.72
N GLU A 193 14.41 -16.12 35.48
CA GLU A 193 14.45 -16.11 36.95
C GLU A 193 14.93 -17.44 37.54
N ASN A 194 14.57 -18.58 36.93
CA ASN A 194 14.96 -19.89 37.45
C ASN A 194 15.21 -20.94 36.34
N PRO A 195 16.30 -20.78 35.57
CA PRO A 195 16.56 -21.60 34.39
C PRO A 195 16.77 -23.08 34.73
N ARG A 196 17.39 -23.39 35.88
CA ARG A 196 17.63 -24.77 36.31
C ARG A 196 16.33 -25.51 36.60
N LYS A 197 15.37 -24.86 37.28
CA LYS A 197 14.07 -25.46 37.57
C LYS A 197 13.27 -25.72 36.29
N GLN A 198 13.27 -24.75 35.37
CA GLN A 198 12.57 -24.89 34.09
C GLN A 198 13.17 -26.00 33.21
N TYR A 199 14.51 -26.13 33.18
CA TYR A 199 15.18 -27.23 32.47
C TYR A 199 14.82 -28.61 33.05
N LEU A 200 14.74 -28.74 34.38
CA LEU A 200 14.33 -30.00 35.01
C LEU A 200 12.88 -30.38 34.67
N TRP A 201 11.95 -29.42 34.69
CA TRP A 201 10.57 -29.64 34.27
C TRP A 201 10.46 -30.06 32.80
N TYR A 202 11.26 -29.47 31.92
CA TYR A 202 11.34 -29.90 30.52
C TYR A 202 11.78 -31.36 30.37
N LEU A 203 12.83 -31.79 31.10
CA LEU A 203 13.29 -33.18 31.08
C LEU A 203 12.26 -34.16 31.61
N GLU A 204 11.51 -33.80 32.66
CA GLU A 204 10.39 -34.61 33.17
C GLU A 204 9.25 -34.71 32.14
N GLY A 205 8.96 -33.62 31.43
CA GLY A 205 7.97 -33.59 30.36
C GLY A 205 8.32 -34.52 29.19
N ILE A 206 9.59 -34.56 28.78
CA ILE A 206 10.07 -35.51 27.76
C ILE A 206 9.89 -36.96 28.21
N ARG A 207 10.27 -37.27 29.46
CA ARG A 207 10.11 -38.62 30.02
C ARG A 207 8.67 -39.10 30.00
N LYS A 208 7.69 -38.23 30.24
CA LYS A 208 6.26 -38.57 30.23
C LYS A 208 5.66 -38.77 28.83
N LYS A 209 6.28 -38.24 27.77
CA LYS A 209 5.83 -38.46 26.37
C LYS A 209 6.37 -39.75 25.74
N ASN A 210 7.38 -40.36 26.36
CA ASN A 210 8.07 -41.56 25.87
C ASN A 210 7.63 -42.85 26.61
N VAL A 211 6.53 -42.78 27.36
CA VAL A 211 5.86 -43.90 28.03
C VAL A 211 4.43 -43.96 27.49
#